data_AF-A0A657AH47-F1
#
_entry.id   AF-A0A657AH47-F1
#
_cell.length_a   1.000
_cell.length_b   1.000
_cell.length_c   1.000
_cell.angle_alpha   90.00
_cell.angle_beta   90.00
_cell.angle_gamma   90.00
#
_symmetry.space_group_name_H-M   'P 1'
#
loop_
_entity.id
_entity.type
_entity.pdbx_description
1 polymer ?
#
loop_
_entity_poly.entity_id
_entity_poly.type
_entity_poly.pdbx_seq_one_letter_code
_entity_poly.pdbx_strand_id
1 'polypeptide(L)'
;MTIKTGSIASIAVIFVVSIALYEYFGYAEIGSDSAPVTMIEARKINESLYHKPYEVEGIKALSSSSLAGTDVNHNLSVDESQNLLADEGLKDMFEYFLSTLGEYELEQVIASIQETIKAELGEPARSQALDLLKRYIDYKIGIEELQQGFVVYDSGVNMLDKLIAQQSEIKTYRERFFDQVEYEAFFASEDIQNRFLIQQLKINSDETLTATEKQQHIEIASLELPEDIRATRQRAQQHALLSEQVRKMKADNAPVSEVYQLR
;
A
#
# COMPACT_ATOMS: atom_id res chain seq x y z
N MET A 1 27.58 30.80 11.02
CA MET A 1 27.57 29.32 10.98
C MET A 1 26.18 28.91 10.57
N THR A 2 26.00 28.67 9.28
CA THR A 2 24.71 28.56 8.60
C THR A 2 24.27 27.10 8.65
N ILE A 3 23.25 26.77 9.44
CA ILE A 3 22.68 25.43 9.45
C ILE A 3 21.75 25.33 8.24
N LYS A 4 22.17 24.53 7.26
CA LYS A 4 21.39 24.17 6.07
C LYS A 4 20.09 23.50 6.52
N THR A 5 18.99 24.05 6.05
CA THR A 5 17.68 23.41 5.94
C THR A 5 17.78 22.13 5.12
N GLY A 6 17.95 21.00 5.81
CA GLY A 6 17.68 19.67 5.26
C GLY A 6 16.20 19.36 5.42
N SER A 7 15.38 19.89 4.53
CA SER A 7 13.98 19.51 4.37
C SER A 7 13.77 19.30 2.88
N ILE A 8 13.29 18.10 2.49
CA ILE A 8 12.65 17.70 1.23
C ILE A 8 12.69 16.15 1.09
N ALA A 9 13.60 15.44 1.77
CA ALA A 9 13.80 14.00 1.59
C ALA A 9 12.80 13.05 2.30
N SER A 10 11.58 13.48 2.69
CA SER A 10 10.65 12.58 3.40
C SER A 10 9.17 12.75 3.09
N ILE A 11 8.82 13.45 2.01
CA ILE A 11 7.44 13.47 1.48
C ILE A 11 7.38 12.62 0.19
N ALA A 12 7.97 11.43 0.27
CA ALA A 12 7.68 10.32 -0.66
C ALA A 12 6.72 9.31 -0.02
N VAL A 13 6.19 9.61 1.17
CA VAL A 13 5.29 8.73 1.90
C VAL A 13 3.88 9.26 1.72
N ILE A 14 3.15 8.63 0.81
CA ILE A 14 1.77 8.12 0.93
C ILE A 14 1.33 7.84 -0.51
N PHE A 15 1.90 6.81 -1.10
CA PHE A 15 1.18 5.89 -1.98
C PHE A 15 1.86 4.56 -1.71
N VAL A 16 1.08 3.53 -1.40
CA VAL A 16 1.57 2.17 -1.21
C VAL A 16 2.01 1.67 -2.59
N VAL A 17 3.16 2.18 -3.04
CA VAL A 17 3.98 1.52 -4.03
C VAL A 17 4.50 0.29 -3.33
N SER A 18 4.26 -0.88 -3.92
CA SER A 18 5.04 -2.05 -3.57
C SER A 18 6.48 -1.65 -3.90
N ILE A 19 7.31 -1.32 -2.89
CA ILE A 19 8.71 -0.86 -3.05
C ILE A 19 9.46 -1.77 -4.04
N ALA A 20 9.11 -3.05 -4.05
CA ALA A 20 9.56 -4.08 -4.98
C ALA A 20 9.33 -3.74 -6.47
N LEU A 21 8.19 -3.16 -6.88
CA LEU A 21 7.93 -2.76 -8.27
C LEU A 21 8.75 -1.53 -8.68
N TYR A 22 8.92 -0.58 -7.77
CA TYR A 22 9.78 0.59 -7.98
C TYR A 22 11.26 0.18 -8.14
N GLU A 23 11.74 -0.74 -7.30
CA GLU A 23 13.08 -1.31 -7.43
C GLU A 23 13.22 -2.13 -8.73
N TYR A 24 12.21 -2.94 -9.07
CA TYR A 24 12.17 -3.78 -10.28
C TYR A 24 12.25 -2.98 -11.59
N PHE A 25 11.56 -1.84 -11.68
CA PHE A 25 11.65 -0.93 -12.84
C PHE A 25 12.93 -0.06 -12.87
N GLY A 26 13.85 -0.25 -11.92
CA GLY A 26 15.22 0.25 -12.02
C GLY A 26 15.45 1.64 -11.44
N TYR A 27 14.80 1.99 -10.33
CA TYR A 27 14.98 3.30 -9.68
C TYR A 27 16.00 3.34 -8.52
N ALA A 28 16.71 2.24 -8.23
CA ALA A 28 17.82 2.21 -7.28
C ALA A 28 19.20 2.36 -7.98
N GLU A 29 20.08 3.19 -7.41
CA GLU A 29 21.47 3.33 -7.85
C GLU A 29 22.24 1.99 -7.76
N ILE A 30 22.80 1.57 -8.90
CA ILE A 30 24.03 0.75 -9.07
C ILE A 30 24.10 -0.54 -8.22
N GLY A 31 23.76 -1.68 -8.84
CA GLY A 31 24.10 -3.00 -8.28
C GLY A 31 23.54 -4.25 -8.98
N SER A 32 22.61 -4.11 -9.93
CA SER A 32 22.00 -5.22 -10.69
C SER A 32 22.68 -5.40 -12.05
N ASP A 33 23.14 -6.62 -12.36
CA ASP A 33 23.83 -7.00 -13.61
C ASP A 33 22.84 -7.25 -14.78
N SER A 34 21.53 -7.22 -14.51
CA SER A 34 20.44 -7.32 -15.49
C SER A 34 19.88 -5.93 -15.83
N ALA A 35 19.64 -5.69 -17.12
CA ALA A 35 18.95 -4.49 -17.57
C ALA A 35 17.52 -4.47 -17.00
N PRO A 36 17.01 -3.32 -16.52
CA PRO A 36 15.66 -3.24 -15.96
C PRO A 36 14.62 -3.61 -17.01
N VAL A 37 13.69 -4.48 -16.65
CA VAL A 37 12.55 -4.85 -17.51
C VAL A 37 11.71 -3.60 -17.74
N THR A 38 11.42 -3.29 -19.00
CA THR A 38 10.61 -2.11 -19.33
C THR A 38 9.13 -2.37 -19.02
N MET A 39 8.35 -1.33 -18.73
CA MET A 39 6.89 -1.45 -18.52
C MET A 39 6.17 -2.11 -19.72
N ILE A 40 6.69 -1.95 -20.94
CA ILE A 40 6.17 -2.61 -22.16
C ILE A 40 6.42 -4.12 -22.11
N GLU A 41 7.61 -4.54 -21.68
CA GLU A 41 7.94 -5.96 -21.53
C GLU A 41 7.11 -6.60 -20.41
N ALA A 42 6.98 -5.93 -19.26
CA ALA A 42 6.14 -6.41 -18.16
C ALA A 42 4.68 -6.64 -18.59
N ARG A 43 4.09 -5.73 -19.38
CA ARG A 43 2.74 -5.92 -19.95
C ARG A 43 2.68 -7.11 -20.90
N LYS A 44 3.69 -7.31 -21.75
CA LYS A 44 3.75 -8.47 -22.66
C LYS A 44 3.87 -9.79 -21.91
N ILE A 45 4.65 -9.81 -20.82
CA ILE A 45 4.79 -10.96 -19.94
C ILE A 45 3.44 -11.31 -19.32
N ASN A 46 2.76 -10.32 -18.72
CA ASN A 46 1.44 -10.50 -18.12
C ASN A 46 0.40 -11.01 -19.15
N GLU A 47 0.36 -10.40 -20.34
CA GLU A 47 -0.53 -10.82 -21.42
C GLU A 47 -0.24 -12.26 -21.88
N SER A 48 1.02 -12.62 -22.06
CA SER A 48 1.42 -13.98 -22.48
C SER A 48 1.01 -15.03 -21.44
N LEU A 49 1.26 -14.76 -20.16
CA LEU A 49 0.94 -15.69 -19.06
C LEU A 49 -0.56 -15.77 -18.77
N TYR A 50 -1.34 -14.75 -19.14
CA TYR A 50 -2.79 -14.81 -19.08
C TYR A 50 -3.39 -15.76 -20.14
N HIS A 51 -2.89 -15.72 -21.38
CA HIS A 51 -3.37 -16.61 -22.45
C HIS A 51 -2.88 -18.06 -22.31
N LYS A 52 -1.76 -18.26 -21.61
CA LYS A 52 -1.14 -19.56 -21.38
C LYS A 52 -0.77 -19.71 -19.91
N PRO A 53 -1.76 -19.74 -19.00
CA PRO A 53 -1.46 -19.92 -17.59
C PRO A 53 -0.79 -21.28 -17.42
N TYR A 54 0.17 -21.36 -16.49
CA TYR A 54 0.89 -22.60 -16.16
C TYR A 54 1.88 -23.12 -17.22
N GLU A 55 1.93 -22.57 -18.44
CA GLU A 55 2.88 -23.00 -19.49
C GLU A 55 4.21 -22.23 -19.43
N VAL A 56 4.88 -22.28 -18.29
CA VAL A 56 6.22 -21.69 -18.16
C VAL A 56 7.26 -22.80 -18.10
N GLU A 57 7.66 -23.31 -19.27
CA GLU A 57 8.69 -24.35 -19.38
C GLU A 57 10.00 -23.89 -18.73
N GLY A 58 10.46 -24.63 -17.72
CA GLY A 58 11.74 -24.39 -17.05
C GLY A 58 11.73 -23.31 -15.96
N ILE A 59 10.62 -22.59 -15.77
CA ILE A 59 10.47 -21.65 -14.66
C ILE A 59 9.86 -22.38 -13.46
N LYS A 60 10.69 -22.58 -12.43
CA LYS A 60 10.26 -23.16 -11.17
C LYS A 60 9.51 -22.09 -10.36
N ALA A 61 8.23 -22.36 -10.04
CA ALA A 61 7.48 -21.56 -9.07
C ALA A 61 8.28 -21.45 -7.76
N LEU A 62 8.07 -20.35 -7.03
CA LEU A 62 8.73 -20.11 -5.76
C LEU A 62 8.50 -21.29 -4.84
N SER A 63 9.58 -21.97 -4.45
CA SER A 63 9.49 -23.05 -3.47
C SER A 63 9.20 -22.45 -2.10
N SER A 64 8.33 -23.10 -1.33
CA SER A 64 7.99 -22.74 0.06
C SER A 64 9.20 -22.53 0.98
N SER A 65 10.39 -23.03 0.62
CA SER A 65 11.64 -22.79 1.34
C SER A 65 12.14 -21.35 1.27
N SER A 66 11.88 -20.61 0.19
CA SER A 66 12.24 -19.19 0.09
C SER A 66 11.25 -18.28 0.82
N LEU A 67 10.04 -18.80 1.07
CA LEU A 67 8.94 -18.17 1.82
C LEU A 67 8.83 -18.74 3.25
N ALA A 68 9.85 -19.51 3.68
CA ALA A 68 9.82 -20.25 4.92
C ALA A 68 9.83 -19.29 6.13
N GLY A 69 8.69 -19.22 6.83
CA GLY A 69 8.51 -18.38 8.01
C GLY A 69 7.23 -17.55 7.97
N THR A 70 6.59 -17.42 6.80
CA THR A 70 5.29 -16.76 6.65
C THR A 70 4.26 -17.79 6.21
N ASP A 71 3.56 -18.38 7.16
CA ASP A 71 2.36 -19.17 6.90
C ASP A 71 1.21 -18.17 6.70
N VAL A 72 1.25 -17.44 5.59
CA VAL A 72 0.14 -16.58 5.21
C VAL A 72 -0.91 -17.51 4.64
N ASN A 73 -1.93 -17.80 5.44
CA ASN A 73 -3.09 -18.52 4.95
C ASN A 73 -3.87 -17.57 4.03
N HIS A 74 -3.69 -17.72 2.73
CA HIS A 74 -4.31 -16.88 1.71
C HIS A 74 -5.74 -17.31 1.37
N ASN A 75 -6.39 -18.11 2.24
CA ASN A 75 -7.75 -18.66 2.12
C ASN A 75 -8.60 -17.94 1.06
N LEU A 76 -8.54 -18.42 -0.19
CA LEU A 76 -9.29 -17.82 -1.28
C LEU A 76 -10.76 -18.21 -1.14
N SER A 77 -11.63 -17.19 -1.13
CA SER A 77 -13.04 -17.36 -0.83
C SER A 77 -13.89 -17.50 -2.09
N VAL A 78 -14.95 -18.30 -2.02
CA VAL A 78 -15.97 -18.42 -3.07
C VAL A 78 -17.38 -18.24 -2.51
N ASP A 79 -18.30 -17.76 -3.35
CA ASP A 79 -19.71 -17.61 -2.99
C ASP A 79 -20.48 -18.95 -3.06
N GLU A 80 -21.77 -18.92 -2.73
CA GLU A 80 -22.66 -20.09 -2.78
C GLU A 80 -22.76 -20.73 -4.18
N SER A 81 -22.48 -19.95 -5.24
CA SER A 81 -22.49 -20.37 -6.63
C SER A 81 -21.09 -20.76 -7.16
N GLN A 82 -20.09 -20.84 -6.28
CA GLN A 82 -18.69 -21.12 -6.60
C GLN A 82 -18.00 -20.03 -7.46
N ASN A 83 -18.54 -18.81 -7.46
CA ASN A 83 -17.81 -17.66 -8.01
C ASN A 83 -16.79 -17.16 -7.01
N LEU A 84 -15.71 -16.56 -7.52
CA LEU A 84 -14.70 -15.90 -6.74
C LEU A 84 -15.31 -14.75 -5.93
N LEU A 85 -14.98 -14.71 -4.63
CA LEU A 85 -15.15 -13.52 -3.82
C LEU A 85 -13.84 -12.72 -3.86
N ALA A 86 -13.86 -11.56 -4.53
CA ALA A 86 -12.73 -10.66 -4.58
C ALA A 86 -12.62 -9.90 -3.24
N ASP A 87 -12.06 -10.55 -2.21
CA ASP A 87 -11.88 -9.98 -0.87
C ASP A 87 -10.44 -9.48 -0.63
N GLU A 88 -10.21 -8.90 0.56
CA GLU A 88 -8.88 -8.43 0.97
C GLU A 88 -7.84 -9.55 0.97
N GLY A 89 -8.23 -10.80 1.27
CA GLY A 89 -7.33 -11.95 1.27
C GLY A 89 -6.76 -12.27 -0.12
N LEU A 90 -7.59 -12.20 -1.15
CA LEU A 90 -7.12 -12.34 -2.54
C LEU A 90 -6.13 -11.24 -2.92
N LYS A 91 -6.42 -9.98 -2.57
CA LYS A 91 -5.51 -8.86 -2.82
C LYS A 91 -4.20 -9.04 -2.07
N ASP A 92 -4.25 -9.43 -0.80
CA ASP A 92 -3.07 -9.64 0.03
C ASP A 92 -2.20 -10.76 -0.52
N MET A 93 -2.80 -11.82 -1.08
CA MET A 93 -2.05 -12.84 -1.80
C MET A 93 -1.32 -12.29 -3.03
N PHE A 94 -1.97 -11.45 -3.84
CA PHE A 94 -1.29 -10.80 -4.96
C PHE A 94 -0.14 -9.92 -4.46
N GLU A 95 -0.38 -9.05 -3.47
CA GLU A 95 0.65 -8.17 -2.92
C GLU A 95 1.81 -8.92 -2.30
N TYR A 96 1.54 -10.03 -1.61
CA TYR A 96 2.55 -10.87 -1.00
C TYR A 96 3.52 -11.42 -2.05
N PHE A 97 3.02 -12.05 -3.12
CA PHE A 97 3.88 -12.55 -4.18
C PHE A 97 4.58 -11.42 -4.94
N LEU A 98 3.88 -10.32 -5.25
CA LEU A 98 4.49 -9.16 -5.91
C LEU A 98 5.58 -8.49 -5.07
N SER A 99 5.53 -8.61 -3.74
CA SER A 99 6.59 -8.10 -2.86
C SER A 99 7.92 -8.82 -3.02
N THR A 100 7.94 -9.99 -3.66
CA THR A 100 9.14 -10.78 -3.94
C THR A 100 9.85 -10.37 -5.24
N LEU A 101 9.28 -9.42 -5.99
CA LEU A 101 9.94 -8.83 -7.16
C LEU A 101 11.25 -8.15 -6.74
N GLY A 102 12.29 -8.30 -7.57
CA GLY A 102 13.66 -7.88 -7.24
C GLY A 102 14.53 -9.02 -6.71
N GLU A 103 13.92 -10.02 -6.04
CA GLU A 103 14.57 -11.31 -5.77
C GLU A 103 14.25 -12.34 -6.87
N TYR A 104 13.09 -12.20 -7.51
CA TYR A 104 12.60 -13.09 -8.57
C TYR A 104 12.08 -12.31 -9.77
N GLU A 105 12.13 -12.96 -10.93
CA GLU A 105 11.59 -12.41 -12.17
C GLU A 105 10.06 -12.40 -12.17
N LEU A 106 9.47 -11.42 -12.87
CA LEU A 106 8.02 -11.24 -12.95
C LEU A 106 7.30 -12.50 -13.41
N GLU A 107 7.85 -13.23 -14.37
CA GLU A 107 7.32 -14.50 -14.85
C GLU A 107 7.21 -15.55 -13.73
N GLN A 108 8.21 -15.62 -12.86
CA GLN A 108 8.23 -16.59 -11.75
C GLN A 108 7.20 -16.22 -10.69
N VAL A 109 7.08 -14.92 -10.40
CA VAL A 109 6.10 -14.39 -9.46
C VAL A 109 4.68 -14.67 -9.96
N ILE A 110 4.36 -14.31 -11.21
CA ILE A 110 3.05 -14.57 -11.82
C ILE A 110 2.75 -16.07 -11.84
N ALA A 111 3.71 -16.91 -12.26
CA ALA A 111 3.52 -18.36 -12.28
C ALA A 111 3.22 -18.93 -10.88
N SER A 112 3.83 -18.38 -9.83
CA SER A 112 3.59 -18.80 -8.44
C SER A 112 2.20 -18.43 -7.96
N ILE A 113 1.73 -17.23 -8.30
CA ILE A 113 0.35 -16.81 -8.04
C ILE A 113 -0.63 -17.74 -8.77
N GLN A 114 -0.38 -18.01 -10.06
CA GLN A 114 -1.24 -18.87 -10.87
C GLN A 114 -1.34 -20.28 -10.27
N GLU A 115 -0.21 -20.93 -9.91
CA GLU A 115 -0.23 -22.26 -9.30
C GLU A 115 -0.95 -22.27 -7.93
N THR A 116 -0.86 -21.19 -7.15
CA THR A 116 -1.63 -21.03 -5.90
C THR A 116 -3.14 -20.98 -6.19
N ILE A 117 -3.56 -20.13 -7.13
CA ILE A 117 -4.96 -20.05 -7.59
C ILE A 117 -5.46 -21.42 -8.07
N LYS A 118 -4.64 -22.17 -8.82
CA LYS A 118 -4.99 -23.49 -9.35
C LYS A 118 -5.13 -24.55 -8.26
N ALA A 119 -4.33 -24.45 -7.18
CA ALA A 119 -4.38 -25.38 -6.06
C ALA A 119 -5.59 -25.14 -5.15
N GLU A 120 -6.01 -23.88 -4.99
CA GLU A 120 -7.06 -23.50 -4.05
C GLU A 120 -8.45 -23.36 -4.68
N LEU A 121 -8.54 -23.01 -5.98
CA LEU A 121 -9.81 -22.70 -6.64
C LEU A 121 -10.19 -23.68 -7.75
N GLY A 122 -11.48 -24.05 -7.76
CA GLY A 122 -12.15 -24.73 -8.87
C GLY A 122 -12.80 -23.75 -9.84
N GLU A 123 -13.35 -24.24 -10.95
CA GLU A 123 -14.13 -23.41 -11.88
C GLU A 123 -15.54 -23.13 -11.31
N PRO A 124 -16.12 -21.93 -11.52
CA PRO A 124 -15.61 -20.81 -12.33
C PRO A 124 -14.64 -19.85 -11.62
N ALA A 125 -14.51 -19.93 -10.29
CA ALA A 125 -13.68 -19.02 -9.49
C ALA A 125 -12.22 -18.94 -9.97
N ARG A 126 -11.64 -20.06 -10.40
CA ARG A 126 -10.27 -20.11 -10.91
C ARG A 126 -10.08 -19.20 -12.12
N SER A 127 -10.95 -19.30 -13.13
CA SER A 127 -10.88 -18.43 -14.32
C SER A 127 -11.10 -16.96 -13.97
N GLN A 128 -12.02 -16.67 -13.04
CA GLN A 128 -12.26 -15.31 -12.54
C GLN A 128 -11.03 -14.74 -11.82
N ALA A 129 -10.33 -15.55 -11.03
CA ALA A 129 -9.13 -15.13 -10.30
C ALA A 129 -7.95 -14.86 -11.24
N LEU A 130 -7.81 -15.65 -12.31
CA LEU A 130 -6.79 -15.40 -13.34
C LEU A 130 -7.05 -14.11 -14.13
N ASP A 131 -8.32 -13.83 -14.47
CA ASP A 131 -8.70 -12.56 -15.11
C ASP A 131 -8.43 -11.36 -14.19
N LEU A 132 -8.82 -11.46 -12.92
CA LEU A 132 -8.56 -10.41 -11.93
C LEU A 132 -7.06 -10.22 -11.69
N LEU A 133 -6.26 -11.29 -11.59
CA LEU A 133 -4.80 -11.22 -11.49
C LEU A 133 -4.20 -10.44 -12.66
N LYS A 134 -4.63 -10.73 -13.89
CA LYS A 134 -4.16 -10.02 -15.08
C LYS A 134 -4.43 -8.53 -14.95
N ARG A 135 -5.70 -8.15 -14.71
CA ARG A 135 -6.11 -6.75 -14.53
C ARG A 135 -5.35 -6.08 -13.40
N TYR A 136 -5.09 -6.79 -12.31
CA TYR A 136 -4.33 -6.30 -11.17
C TYR A 136 -2.88 -5.95 -11.51
N ILE A 137 -2.19 -6.82 -12.26
CA ILE A 137 -0.80 -6.57 -12.69
C ILE A 137 -0.74 -5.40 -13.67
N ASP A 138 -1.66 -5.34 -14.64
CA ASP A 138 -1.73 -4.20 -15.56
C ASP A 138 -1.99 -2.88 -14.84
N TYR A 139 -2.88 -2.91 -13.84
CA TYR A 139 -3.14 -1.79 -12.94
C TYR A 139 -1.84 -1.34 -12.26
N LYS A 140 -1.08 -2.26 -11.65
CA LYS A 140 0.18 -1.97 -10.96
C LYS A 140 1.21 -1.33 -11.90
N ILE A 141 1.43 -1.91 -13.08
CA ILE A 141 2.34 -1.35 -14.09
C ILE A 141 1.88 0.05 -14.51
N GLY A 142 0.56 0.23 -14.68
CA GLY A 142 -0.05 1.50 -15.03
C GLY A 142 0.10 2.61 -14.00
N ILE A 143 0.05 2.25 -12.71
CA ILE A 143 0.28 3.20 -11.62
C ILE A 143 1.71 3.71 -11.61
N GLU A 144 2.71 2.85 -11.87
CA GLU A 144 4.10 3.29 -11.99
C GLU A 144 4.28 4.30 -13.12
N GLU A 145 3.63 4.09 -14.27
CA GLU A 145 3.63 5.02 -15.40
C GLU A 145 2.97 6.36 -15.03
N LEU A 146 1.81 6.31 -14.35
CA LEU A 146 1.10 7.50 -13.89
C LEU A 146 1.94 8.32 -12.90
N GLN A 147 2.62 7.65 -11.97
CA GLN A 147 3.47 8.29 -10.97
C GLN A 147 4.69 8.98 -11.58
N GLN A 148 5.30 8.42 -12.62
CA GLN A 148 6.37 9.10 -13.37
C GLN A 148 5.87 10.43 -13.98
N GLY A 149 4.63 10.45 -14.49
CA GLY A 149 4.00 11.68 -14.99
C GLY A 149 3.88 12.77 -13.93
N PHE A 150 3.64 12.39 -12.67
CA PHE A 150 3.54 13.34 -11.56
C PHE A 150 4.87 13.99 -11.17
N VAL A 151 5.98 13.26 -11.24
CA VAL A 151 7.32 13.78 -10.87
C VAL A 151 7.78 14.86 -11.85
N VAL A 152 7.37 14.77 -13.12
CA VAL A 152 7.77 15.72 -14.17
C VAL A 152 7.04 17.06 -14.07
N TYR A 153 5.91 17.13 -13.36
CA TYR A 153 5.06 18.33 -13.29
C TYR A 153 5.33 19.18 -12.03
N ASP A 154 6.45 19.91 -12.01
CA ASP A 154 6.63 21.01 -11.05
C ASP A 154 6.03 22.32 -11.57
N SER A 155 4.75 22.53 -11.28
CA SER A 155 3.92 23.60 -11.83
C SER A 155 3.72 24.83 -10.92
N GLY A 156 4.45 24.93 -9.80
CA GLY A 156 4.24 26.01 -8.84
C GLY A 156 2.91 25.97 -8.05
N VAL A 157 2.12 24.90 -8.22
CA VAL A 157 0.91 24.60 -7.44
C VAL A 157 1.26 24.20 -6.01
N ASN A 158 0.39 24.52 -5.03
CA ASN A 158 0.54 24.10 -3.64
C ASN A 158 0.62 22.56 -3.55
N MET A 159 1.57 22.05 -2.76
CA MET A 159 1.78 20.62 -2.53
C MET A 159 0.50 19.87 -2.14
N LEU A 160 -0.36 20.48 -1.31
CA LEU A 160 -1.61 19.86 -0.90
C LEU A 160 -2.58 19.66 -2.07
N ASP A 161 -2.69 20.64 -2.96
CA ASP A 161 -3.54 20.54 -4.15
C ASP A 161 -3.00 19.49 -5.13
N LYS A 162 -1.66 19.39 -5.25
CA LYS A 162 -1.00 18.32 -6.02
C LYS A 162 -1.37 16.94 -5.46
N LEU A 163 -1.29 16.73 -4.15
CA LEU A 163 -1.65 15.45 -3.52
C LEU A 163 -3.12 15.08 -3.74
N ILE A 164 -4.03 16.05 -3.65
CA ILE A 164 -5.47 15.83 -3.90
C ILE A 164 -5.71 15.43 -5.36
N ALA A 165 -5.08 16.13 -6.30
CA ALA A 165 -5.20 15.81 -7.72
C ALA A 165 -4.66 14.41 -8.03
N GLN A 166 -3.48 14.07 -7.50
CA GLN A 166 -2.88 12.74 -7.64
C GLN A 166 -3.79 11.63 -7.10
N GLN A 167 -4.35 11.81 -5.89
CA GLN A 167 -5.28 10.83 -5.32
C GLN A 167 -6.52 10.65 -6.22
N SER A 168 -7.07 11.74 -6.74
CA SER A 168 -8.22 11.68 -7.65
C SER A 168 -7.87 10.94 -8.94
N GLU A 169 -6.70 11.19 -9.52
CA GLU A 169 -6.26 10.52 -10.75
C GLU A 169 -6.03 9.02 -10.53
N ILE A 170 -5.41 8.62 -9.42
CA ILE A 170 -5.22 7.21 -9.06
C ILE A 170 -6.56 6.51 -8.87
N LYS A 171 -7.52 7.16 -8.20
CA LYS A 171 -8.87 6.63 -8.04
C LYS A 171 -9.56 6.41 -9.39
N THR A 172 -9.58 7.43 -10.25
CA THR A 172 -10.15 7.31 -11.60
C THR A 172 -9.41 6.28 -12.46
N TYR A 173 -8.12 6.07 -12.22
CA TYR A 173 -7.35 5.03 -12.90
C TYR A 173 -7.81 3.62 -12.48
N ARG A 174 -7.96 3.37 -11.17
CA ARG A 174 -8.45 2.11 -10.61
C ARG A 174 -9.83 1.71 -11.16
N GLU A 175 -10.74 2.68 -11.32
CA GLU A 175 -12.10 2.47 -11.88
C GLU A 175 -12.10 1.92 -13.32
N ARG A 176 -10.96 1.92 -14.03
CA ARG A 176 -10.82 1.30 -15.36
C ARG A 176 -10.54 -0.20 -15.30
N PHE A 177 -10.08 -0.70 -14.15
CA PHE A 177 -9.61 -2.07 -13.98
C PHE A 177 -10.53 -2.90 -13.09
N PHE A 178 -11.23 -2.27 -12.15
CA PHE A 178 -12.01 -2.95 -11.14
C PHE A 178 -13.46 -2.50 -11.20
N ASP A 179 -14.38 -3.45 -11.05
CA ASP A 179 -15.78 -3.11 -10.82
C ASP A 179 -15.98 -2.54 -9.40
N GLN A 180 -17.21 -2.14 -9.08
CA GLN A 180 -17.51 -1.52 -7.78
C GLN A 180 -17.22 -2.46 -6.60
N VAL A 181 -17.52 -3.75 -6.73
CA VAL A 181 -17.36 -4.73 -5.65
C VAL A 181 -15.88 -5.01 -5.41
N GLU A 182 -15.14 -5.24 -6.49
CA GLU A 182 -13.69 -5.43 -6.46
C GLU A 182 -12.99 -4.18 -5.90
N TYR A 183 -13.42 -2.99 -6.33
CA TYR A 183 -12.84 -1.73 -5.87
C TYR A 183 -13.03 -1.54 -4.36
N GLU A 184 -14.25 -1.74 -3.87
CA GLU A 184 -14.57 -1.60 -2.45
C GLU A 184 -13.74 -2.56 -1.60
N ALA A 185 -13.64 -3.83 -2.01
CA ALA A 185 -12.86 -4.81 -1.29
C ALA A 185 -11.35 -4.50 -1.29
N PHE A 186 -10.82 -4.01 -2.41
CA PHE A 186 -9.38 -3.84 -2.58
C PHE A 186 -8.86 -2.50 -2.06
N PHE A 187 -9.66 -1.43 -2.14
CA PHE A 187 -9.16 -0.06 -1.96
C PHE A 187 -9.93 0.79 -0.96
N ALA A 188 -11.09 0.35 -0.43
CA ALA A 188 -11.88 1.20 0.47
C ALA A 188 -11.11 1.60 1.74
N SER A 189 -10.40 0.64 2.35
CA SER A 189 -9.56 0.92 3.53
C SER A 189 -8.45 1.93 3.21
N GLU A 190 -7.77 1.76 2.07
CA GLU A 190 -6.71 2.67 1.62
C GLU A 190 -7.26 4.08 1.33
N ASP A 191 -8.40 4.17 0.67
CA ASP A 191 -9.07 5.44 0.35
C ASP A 191 -9.47 6.22 1.60
N ILE A 192 -9.98 5.52 2.62
CA ILE A 192 -10.31 6.12 3.91
C ILE A 192 -9.05 6.66 4.60
N GLN A 193 -7.97 5.88 4.63
CA GLN A 193 -6.70 6.30 5.22
C GLN A 193 -6.10 7.51 4.49
N ASN A 194 -6.05 7.47 3.16
CA ASN A 194 -5.52 8.57 2.34
C ASN A 194 -6.35 9.85 2.51
N ARG A 195 -7.69 9.74 2.56
CA ARG A 195 -8.56 10.89 2.82
C ARG A 195 -8.30 11.51 4.19
N PHE A 196 -8.14 10.68 5.23
CA PHE A 196 -7.77 11.16 6.57
C PHE A 196 -6.43 11.90 6.57
N LEU A 197 -5.41 11.38 5.89
CA LEU A 197 -4.10 12.02 5.83
C LEU A 197 -4.16 13.38 5.12
N ILE A 198 -4.92 13.50 4.04
CA ILE A 198 -5.16 14.78 3.36
C ILE A 198 -5.94 15.75 4.25
N GLN A 199 -6.95 15.30 4.99
CA GLN A 199 -7.67 16.13 5.97
C GLN A 199 -6.73 16.61 7.07
N GLN A 200 -5.86 15.74 7.58
CA GLN A 200 -4.87 16.10 8.60
C GLN A 200 -3.90 17.17 8.09
N LEU A 201 -3.42 17.04 6.84
CA LEU A 201 -2.58 18.06 6.20
C LEU A 201 -3.32 19.40 6.06
N LYS A 202 -4.57 19.38 5.59
CA LYS A 202 -5.44 20.57 5.50
C LYS A 202 -5.56 21.29 6.83
N ILE A 203 -5.95 20.57 7.88
CA ILE A 203 -6.14 21.11 9.23
C ILE A 203 -4.83 21.71 9.77
N ASN A 204 -3.70 21.01 9.58
CA ASN A 204 -2.41 21.50 10.03
C ASN A 204 -1.96 22.77 9.30
N SER A 205 -2.27 22.89 8.00
CA SER A 205 -1.95 24.08 7.19
C SER A 205 -2.87 25.28 7.44
N ASP A 206 -4.00 25.11 8.12
CA ASP A 206 -4.94 26.20 8.37
C ASP A 206 -4.42 27.16 9.44
N GLU A 207 -4.05 28.38 9.05
CA GLU A 207 -3.54 29.42 9.95
C GLU A 207 -4.62 30.06 10.83
N THR A 208 -5.91 29.83 10.52
CA THR A 208 -7.03 30.36 11.29
C THR A 208 -7.34 29.55 12.55
N LEU A 209 -6.83 28.31 12.62
CA LEU A 209 -7.05 27.39 13.73
C LEU A 209 -5.93 27.47 14.78
N THR A 210 -6.31 27.52 16.04
CA THR A 210 -5.39 27.33 17.16
C THR A 210 -4.90 25.88 17.24
N ALA A 211 -3.80 25.65 17.97
CA ALA A 211 -3.29 24.29 18.17
C ALA A 211 -4.31 23.33 18.81
N THR A 212 -5.20 23.85 19.68
CA THR A 212 -6.26 23.04 20.31
C THR A 212 -7.36 22.69 19.32
N GLU A 213 -7.81 23.65 18.51
CA GLU A 213 -8.82 23.41 17.47
C GLU A 213 -8.31 22.44 16.40
N LYS A 214 -7.04 22.55 16.00
CA LYS A 214 -6.39 21.58 15.09
C LYS A 214 -6.45 20.17 15.64
N GLN A 215 -6.07 20.00 16.91
CA GLN A 215 -6.10 18.69 17.57
C GLN A 215 -7.52 18.11 17.59
N GLN A 216 -8.52 18.92 17.97
CA GLN A 216 -9.93 18.50 17.99
C GLN A 216 -10.43 18.10 16.60
N HIS A 217 -10.12 18.88 15.56
CA HIS A 217 -10.52 18.56 14.19
C HIS A 217 -9.88 17.26 13.69
N ILE A 218 -8.60 17.01 14.01
CA ILE A 218 -7.91 15.77 13.62
C ILE A 218 -8.50 14.56 14.38
N GLU A 219 -8.89 14.74 15.65
CA GLU A 219 -9.58 13.69 16.40
C GLU A 219 -10.93 13.33 15.79
N ILE A 220 -11.73 14.33 15.41
CA ILE A 220 -13.01 14.12 14.72
C ILE A 220 -12.78 13.41 13.38
N ALA A 221 -11.82 13.88 12.57
CA ALA A 221 -11.49 13.26 11.28
C ALA A 221 -11.07 11.78 11.43
N SER A 222 -10.38 11.44 12.52
CA SER A 222 -9.93 10.07 12.77
C SER A 222 -11.05 9.08 13.07
N LEU A 223 -12.27 9.54 13.32
CA LEU A 223 -13.43 8.68 13.53
C LEU A 223 -13.85 7.94 12.25
N GLU A 224 -13.48 8.45 11.08
CA GLU A 224 -13.72 7.77 9.80
C GLU A 224 -12.77 6.60 9.55
N LEU A 225 -11.65 6.50 10.27
CA LEU A 225 -10.66 5.45 10.07
C LEU A 225 -11.21 4.05 10.42
N PRO A 226 -10.72 2.99 9.74
CA PRO A 226 -10.96 1.60 10.14
C PRO A 226 -10.65 1.36 11.63
N GLU A 227 -11.38 0.43 12.24
CA GLU A 227 -11.35 0.23 13.69
C GLU A 227 -9.98 -0.18 14.23
N ASP A 228 -9.31 -1.10 13.54
CA ASP A 228 -7.97 -1.58 13.84
C ASP A 228 -6.93 -0.43 13.83
N ILE A 229 -7.03 0.46 12.83
CA ILE A 229 -6.15 1.63 12.70
C ILE A 229 -6.46 2.65 13.78
N ARG A 230 -7.74 2.95 13.99
CA ARG A 230 -8.21 3.86 15.03
C ARG A 230 -7.77 3.39 16.42
N ALA A 231 -7.91 2.10 16.73
CA ALA A 231 -7.50 1.51 18.00
C ALA A 231 -5.99 1.61 18.21
N THR A 232 -5.19 1.38 17.16
CA THR A 232 -3.73 1.53 17.21
C THR A 232 -3.32 2.98 17.47
N ARG A 233 -3.97 3.94 16.81
CA ARG A 233 -3.76 5.36 17.04
C ARG A 233 -4.11 5.77 18.46
N GLN A 234 -5.25 5.32 18.99
CA GLN A 234 -5.67 5.61 20.36
C GLN A 234 -4.67 5.09 21.40
N ARG A 235 -4.16 3.86 21.22
CA ARG A 235 -3.10 3.31 22.09
C ARG A 235 -1.83 4.16 22.05
N ALA A 236 -1.38 4.56 20.85
CA ALA A 236 -0.21 5.42 20.70
C ALA A 236 -0.40 6.79 21.39
N GLN A 237 -1.59 7.39 21.27
CA GLN A 237 -1.93 8.64 21.94
C GLN A 237 -1.92 8.51 23.47
N GLN A 238 -2.46 7.42 24.03
CA GLN A 238 -2.41 7.16 25.46
C GLN A 238 -0.97 7.09 25.99
N HIS A 239 -0.08 6.39 25.28
CA HIS A 239 1.33 6.34 25.64
C HIS A 239 2.03 7.71 25.57
N ALA A 240 1.68 8.54 24.59
CA ALA A 240 2.22 9.90 24.45
C ALA A 240 1.75 10.81 25.60
N LEU A 241 0.45 10.80 25.91
CA LEU A 241 -0.13 11.55 27.02
C LEU A 241 0.47 11.14 28.37
N LEU A 242 0.64 9.84 28.60
CA LEU A 242 1.29 9.33 29.81
C LEU A 242 2.74 9.82 29.91
N SER A 243 3.47 9.78 28.79
CA SER A 243 4.86 10.26 28.74
C SER A 243 4.96 11.76 29.02
N GLU A 244 4.01 12.56 28.53
CA GLU A 244 3.95 13.99 28.81
C GLU A 244 3.62 14.27 30.29
N GLN A 245 2.66 13.56 30.86
CA GLN A 245 2.31 13.66 32.29
C GLN A 245 3.51 13.34 33.17
N VAL A 246 4.24 12.25 32.87
CA VAL A 246 5.48 11.90 33.58
C VAL A 246 6.55 12.99 33.44
N ARG A 247 6.67 13.64 32.27
CA ARG A 247 7.62 14.76 32.09
C ARG A 247 7.22 15.98 32.92
N LYS A 248 5.93 16.35 32.94
CA LYS A 248 5.41 17.46 33.77
C LYS A 248 5.63 17.20 35.26
N MET A 249 5.24 16.02 35.74
CA MET A 249 5.45 15.63 37.15
C MET A 249 6.93 15.68 37.55
N LYS A 250 7.85 15.25 36.67
CA LYS A 250 9.29 15.36 36.94
C LYS A 250 9.78 16.81 36.95
N ALA A 251 9.28 17.66 36.04
CA ALA A 251 9.61 19.08 36.01
C ALA A 251 9.10 19.82 37.26
N ASP A 252 7.96 19.38 37.80
CA ASP A 252 7.33 19.92 38.99
C ASP A 252 7.91 19.33 40.30
N ASN A 253 9.01 18.57 40.24
CA ASN A 253 9.64 17.85 41.37
C ASN A 253 8.67 16.94 42.15
N ALA A 254 7.70 16.33 41.47
CA ALA A 254 6.79 15.38 42.09
C ALA A 254 7.55 14.18 42.71
N PRO A 255 7.09 13.64 43.84
CA PRO A 255 7.75 12.53 44.50
C PRO A 255 7.82 11.31 43.58
N VAL A 256 8.97 10.62 43.60
CA VAL A 256 9.27 9.47 42.73
C VAL A 256 8.20 8.38 42.80
N SER A 257 7.55 8.20 43.96
CA SER A 257 6.45 7.26 44.15
C SER A 257 5.21 7.56 43.31
N GLU A 258 4.85 8.83 43.08
CA GLU A 258 3.70 9.21 42.25
C GLU A 258 4.00 8.98 40.76
N VAL A 259 5.24 9.21 40.33
CA VAL A 259 5.67 8.94 38.95
C VAL A 259 5.68 7.44 38.63
N TYR A 260 5.95 6.59 39.64
CA TYR A 260 5.90 5.12 39.50
C TYR A 260 4.47 4.56 39.46
N GLN A 261 3.49 5.20 40.12
CA GLN A 261 2.09 4.76 40.09
C GLN A 261 1.39 5.04 38.76
N LEU A 262 1.94 5.98 37.96
CA LEU A 262 1.40 6.35 36.66
C LEU A 262 1.84 5.40 35.52
N ARG A 263 2.97 4.70 35.68
CA ARG A 263 3.61 3.85 34.66
C ARG A 263 3.14 2.41 34.73
#